data_AF-A0A7L0VYV5-F1
#
_entry.id   AF-A0A7L0VYV5-F1
#
_cell.length_a   1.000
_cell.length_b   1.000
_cell.length_c   1.000
_cell.angle_alpha   90.00
_cell.angle_beta   90.00
_cell.angle_gamma   90.00
#
_symmetry.space_group_name_H-M   'P 1'
#
loop_
_entity.id
_entity.type
_entity.pdbx_description
1 polymer ?
#
loop_
_entity_poly.entity_id
_entity_poly.type
_entity_poly.pdbx_seq_one_letter_code
_entity_poly.pdbx_strand_id
1 'polypeptide(L)'
;RPGMPSGARMPHQGAPMGPPGPPYVGSPSVRPGMPQTVMETTRKRTAPQQVQQQQVQQQVQQQQQATQNRTRSAKRRKMADKILPQRIRELVPESQAYMDLLAFERKLDQTIMRKRVDIQEALKRPMKQKRKLRLYISNTFNPAKSDADDSDGSIASWELRVEGKLLDDLSKQKRKFSSFFKSLVIELDKDLYGPDNHLVEWHRTPTTQETDGFQVKRPGDVSVRCTLLLMLDYQPPQFKLDPRLARLLGIHTQTRSAIIQALWQYIKTNKLQDSHDKEYINCDKYFQQV
;
A
#
# COMPACT_ATOMS: atom_id res chain seq x y z
N ARG A 1 50.69 3.96 -38.01
CA ARG A 1 50.34 3.84 -39.45
C ARG A 1 48.85 3.51 -39.54
N PRO A 2 48.09 4.19 -40.40
CA PRO A 2 46.62 4.25 -40.42
C PRO A 2 45.98 3.21 -41.37
N GLY A 3 44.65 3.06 -41.34
CA GLY A 3 43.87 2.38 -42.39
C GLY A 3 42.42 2.02 -42.02
N MET A 4 41.47 2.86 -42.44
CA MET A 4 40.00 2.61 -42.56
C MET A 4 39.69 1.74 -43.82
N PRO A 5 38.44 1.58 -44.31
CA PRO A 5 37.14 1.15 -43.75
C PRO A 5 36.40 0.09 -44.65
N SER A 6 35.14 -0.24 -44.33
CA SER A 6 33.98 -0.64 -45.20
C SER A 6 33.22 -1.85 -44.63
N GLY A 7 31.89 -1.99 -44.70
CA GLY A 7 30.89 -1.27 -45.47
C GLY A 7 29.45 -1.63 -45.04
N ALA A 8 28.50 -0.99 -45.72
CA ALA A 8 27.06 -0.97 -45.47
C ALA A 8 26.32 -2.26 -45.85
N ARG A 9 25.15 -2.50 -45.22
CA ARG A 9 24.09 -3.36 -45.79
C ARG A 9 22.70 -2.95 -45.27
N MET A 10 21.81 -2.57 -46.18
CA MET A 10 20.35 -2.49 -46.05
C MET A 10 19.74 -3.56 -47.01
N PRO A 11 18.40 -3.66 -47.19
CA PRO A 11 17.41 -4.32 -46.35
C PRO A 11 16.76 -5.53 -47.08
N HIS A 12 15.94 -6.35 -46.40
CA HIS A 12 15.01 -7.23 -47.13
C HIS A 12 13.68 -7.45 -46.38
N GLN A 13 12.60 -7.29 -47.16
CA GLN A 13 11.19 -7.53 -46.89
C GLN A 13 10.83 -9.02 -46.76
N GLY A 14 9.66 -9.33 -46.17
CA GLY A 14 8.88 -10.53 -46.50
C GLY A 14 7.93 -11.03 -45.41
N ALA A 15 6.63 -10.73 -45.53
CA ALA A 15 5.52 -11.35 -44.78
C ALA A 15 5.00 -12.62 -45.48
N PRO A 16 4.10 -13.39 -44.85
CA PRO A 16 3.01 -14.02 -45.60
C PRO A 16 1.61 -13.74 -45.02
N MET A 17 0.66 -13.65 -45.95
CA MET A 17 -0.77 -13.36 -45.83
C MET A 17 -1.63 -14.60 -45.51
N GLY A 18 -2.83 -14.36 -44.97
CA GLY A 18 -3.98 -15.27 -44.93
C GLY A 18 -5.31 -14.49 -44.86
N PRO A 19 -6.46 -15.07 -45.27
CA PRO A 19 -7.36 -14.49 -46.30
C PRO A 19 -8.66 -13.79 -45.78
N PRO A 20 -9.46 -13.17 -46.67
CA PRO A 20 -10.39 -12.06 -46.36
C PRO A 20 -11.90 -12.41 -46.39
N GLY A 21 -12.75 -11.51 -45.87
CA GLY A 21 -14.19 -11.46 -46.22
C GLY A 21 -15.05 -10.44 -45.44
N PRO A 22 -15.99 -9.68 -46.06
CA PRO A 22 -16.60 -8.43 -45.55
C PRO A 22 -18.17 -8.48 -45.51
N PRO A 23 -18.99 -7.40 -45.65
CA PRO A 23 -19.02 -6.06 -45.02
C PRO A 23 -20.40 -5.64 -44.40
N TYR A 24 -20.37 -4.54 -43.63
CA TYR A 24 -21.33 -3.41 -43.49
C TYR A 24 -22.79 -3.48 -44.04
N VAL A 25 -23.77 -3.20 -43.16
CA VAL A 25 -25.03 -2.41 -43.36
C VAL A 25 -25.43 -1.93 -41.94
N GLY A 26 -25.70 -0.67 -41.55
CA GLY A 26 -26.52 0.40 -42.10
C GLY A 26 -27.60 0.74 -41.05
N SER A 27 -27.58 1.95 -40.47
CA SER A 27 -28.66 2.54 -39.63
C SER A 27 -29.86 2.94 -40.54
N PRO A 28 -30.98 3.59 -40.08
CA PRO A 28 -31.39 4.04 -38.74
C PRO A 28 -32.91 3.86 -38.40
N SER A 29 -33.34 4.31 -37.21
CA SER A 29 -34.51 5.21 -36.96
C SER A 29 -35.63 4.77 -35.99
N VAL A 30 -36.10 5.78 -35.23
CA VAL A 30 -37.46 6.07 -34.69
C VAL A 30 -37.90 5.54 -33.30
N ARG A 31 -37.75 6.45 -32.31
CA ARG A 31 -38.70 6.99 -31.30
C ARG A 31 -39.41 6.11 -30.21
N PRO A 32 -39.84 6.76 -29.10
CA PRO A 32 -40.09 6.14 -27.79
C PRO A 32 -41.58 6.10 -27.39
N GLY A 33 -41.90 5.28 -26.38
CA GLY A 33 -43.18 5.33 -25.65
C GLY A 33 -43.09 4.66 -24.28
N MET A 34 -43.34 5.44 -23.22
CA MET A 34 -43.66 4.97 -21.86
C MET A 34 -45.19 4.76 -21.72
N PRO A 35 -45.75 4.55 -20.50
CA PRO A 35 -45.80 3.31 -19.72
C PRO A 35 -47.27 2.89 -19.47
N GLN A 36 -47.54 1.67 -18.95
CA GLN A 36 -48.57 1.49 -17.91
C GLN A 36 -48.58 0.11 -17.25
N THR A 37 -48.93 0.18 -15.98
CA THR A 37 -49.13 -0.81 -14.92
C THR A 37 -50.32 -1.74 -15.15
N VAL A 38 -50.23 -3.03 -14.77
CA VAL A 38 -51.29 -3.76 -14.03
C VAL A 38 -50.80 -5.09 -13.43
N MET A 39 -51.00 -5.18 -12.11
CA MET A 39 -51.35 -6.30 -11.21
C MET A 39 -50.97 -7.77 -11.48
N GLU A 40 -50.51 -8.38 -10.37
CA GLU A 40 -50.25 -9.81 -10.12
C GLU A 40 -51.44 -10.74 -10.36
N THR A 41 -51.14 -11.97 -10.78
CA THR A 41 -51.76 -13.17 -10.17
C THR A 41 -50.73 -14.31 -10.03
N THR A 42 -50.62 -14.82 -8.81
CA THR A 42 -49.84 -15.98 -8.38
C THR A 42 -50.27 -17.28 -9.06
N ARG A 43 -49.36 -18.06 -9.65
CA ARG A 43 -49.47 -19.54 -9.72
C ARG A 43 -48.09 -20.23 -9.73
N LYS A 44 -47.93 -21.13 -8.77
CA LYS A 44 -46.79 -22.03 -8.52
C LYS A 44 -46.46 -22.93 -9.73
N ARG A 45 -45.16 -23.08 -10.05
CA ARG A 45 -44.55 -24.38 -10.43
C ARG A 45 -43.02 -24.31 -10.39
N THR A 46 -42.42 -25.10 -9.52
CA THR A 46 -40.97 -25.36 -9.41
C THR A 46 -40.59 -26.57 -10.26
N ALA A 47 -39.53 -26.44 -11.06
CA ALA A 47 -38.80 -27.55 -11.69
C ALA A 47 -37.27 -27.26 -11.65
N PRO A 48 -36.40 -28.28 -11.54
CA PRO A 48 -35.03 -28.13 -11.07
C PRO A 48 -34.02 -27.95 -12.21
N GLN A 49 -33.15 -26.94 -12.10
CA GLN A 49 -31.87 -26.85 -12.83
C GLN A 49 -30.76 -26.71 -11.79
N GLN A 50 -30.19 -27.83 -11.36
CA GLN A 50 -29.06 -27.82 -10.41
C GLN A 50 -27.93 -28.79 -10.76
N VAL A 51 -27.86 -29.33 -11.98
CA VAL A 51 -26.88 -30.39 -12.31
C VAL A 51 -25.60 -29.89 -12.99
N GLN A 52 -25.43 -28.59 -13.26
CA GLN A 52 -24.27 -28.11 -14.05
C GLN A 52 -23.25 -27.23 -13.31
N GLN A 53 -23.38 -27.04 -11.99
CA GLN A 53 -22.38 -26.32 -11.18
C GLN A 53 -21.55 -27.22 -10.25
N GLN A 54 -21.84 -28.51 -10.12
CA GLN A 54 -21.08 -29.41 -9.24
C GLN A 54 -19.81 -30.03 -9.86
N GLN A 55 -19.60 -29.94 -11.18
CA GLN A 55 -18.39 -30.52 -11.80
C GLN A 55 -17.17 -29.59 -11.80
N VAL A 56 -17.35 -28.27 -11.69
CA VAL A 56 -16.22 -27.33 -11.71
C VAL A 56 -15.55 -27.19 -10.33
N GLN A 57 -16.29 -27.44 -9.24
CA GLN A 57 -15.76 -27.34 -7.89
C GLN A 57 -14.95 -28.58 -7.44
N GLN A 58 -15.15 -29.73 -8.10
CA GLN A 58 -14.40 -30.96 -7.80
C GLN A 58 -13.02 -31.03 -8.46
N GLN A 59 -12.78 -30.30 -9.56
CA GLN A 59 -11.45 -30.23 -10.20
C GLN A 59 -10.47 -29.29 -9.46
N VAL A 60 -10.95 -28.24 -8.79
CA VAL A 60 -10.07 -27.32 -8.05
C VAL A 60 -9.59 -27.94 -6.73
N GLN A 61 -10.37 -28.84 -6.13
CA GLN A 61 -9.98 -29.52 -4.89
C GLN A 61 -8.98 -30.67 -5.13
N GLN A 62 -9.00 -31.32 -6.29
CA GLN A 62 -7.96 -32.29 -6.67
C GLN A 62 -6.61 -31.65 -7.04
N GLN A 63 -6.61 -30.41 -7.57
CA GLN A 63 -5.37 -29.71 -7.89
C GLN A 63 -4.61 -29.19 -6.66
N GLN A 64 -5.31 -28.89 -5.55
CA GLN A 64 -4.68 -28.48 -4.29
C GLN A 64 -4.15 -29.65 -3.45
N GLN A 65 -4.73 -30.86 -3.56
CA GLN A 65 -4.16 -32.06 -2.91
C GLN A 65 -2.91 -32.59 -3.63
N ALA A 66 -2.81 -32.43 -4.96
CA ALA A 66 -1.63 -32.82 -5.72
C ALA A 66 -0.37 -31.99 -5.36
N THR A 67 -0.52 -30.70 -5.02
CA THR A 67 0.60 -29.86 -4.58
C THR A 67 1.05 -30.13 -3.14
N GLN A 68 0.12 -30.51 -2.25
CA GLN A 68 0.46 -30.95 -0.89
C GLN A 68 1.13 -32.34 -0.87
N ASN A 69 0.78 -33.25 -1.78
CA ASN A 69 1.44 -34.56 -1.85
C ASN A 69 2.85 -34.52 -2.46
N ARG A 70 3.14 -33.60 -3.39
CA ARG A 70 4.51 -33.38 -3.91
C ARG A 70 5.48 -32.87 -2.83
N THR A 71 5.00 -32.06 -1.89
CA THR A 71 5.84 -31.56 -0.78
C THR A 71 6.03 -32.60 0.34
N ARG A 72 5.14 -33.60 0.44
CA ARG A 72 5.30 -34.74 1.37
C ARG A 72 6.28 -35.80 0.86
N SER A 73 6.35 -36.08 -0.45
CA SER A 73 7.31 -37.07 -0.97
C SER A 73 8.77 -36.58 -0.95
N ALA A 74 8.99 -35.27 -1.10
CA ALA A 74 10.33 -34.66 -0.97
C ALA A 74 10.88 -34.69 0.47
N LYS A 75 10.03 -34.90 1.49
CA LYS A 75 10.42 -34.95 2.91
C LYS A 75 11.01 -36.28 3.39
N ARG A 76 11.20 -37.29 2.52
CA ARG A 76 11.65 -38.64 2.93
C ARG A 76 12.93 -39.15 2.28
N ARG A 77 13.77 -38.31 1.67
CA ARG A 77 15.17 -38.69 1.42
C ARG A 77 15.97 -38.44 2.69
N LYS A 78 16.28 -39.50 3.44
CA LYS A 78 17.03 -39.36 4.69
C LYS A 78 18.46 -38.97 4.34
N MET A 79 19.08 -38.09 5.13
CA MET A 79 20.50 -37.73 4.97
C MET A 79 21.43 -38.96 4.95
N ALA A 80 21.02 -40.05 5.61
CA ALA A 80 21.72 -41.33 5.63
C ALA A 80 21.79 -42.00 4.25
N ASP A 81 20.80 -41.77 3.37
CA ASP A 81 20.75 -42.37 2.03
C ASP A 81 21.78 -41.73 1.07
N LYS A 82 22.34 -40.58 1.44
CA LYS A 82 23.39 -39.87 0.69
C LYS A 82 24.81 -40.19 1.19
N ILE A 83 24.98 -40.97 2.26
CA ILE A 83 26.30 -41.27 2.85
C ILE A 83 26.76 -42.64 2.37
N LEU A 84 27.97 -42.73 1.81
CA LEU A 84 28.53 -43.99 1.34
C LEU A 84 28.92 -44.92 2.50
N PRO A 85 28.57 -46.23 2.45
CA PRO A 85 29.04 -47.22 3.41
C PRO A 85 30.58 -47.29 3.47
N GLN A 86 31.12 -47.57 4.65
CA GLN A 86 32.57 -47.59 4.91
C GLN A 86 33.33 -48.51 3.94
N ARG A 87 32.79 -49.69 3.67
CA ARG A 87 33.37 -50.67 2.74
C ARG A 87 33.54 -50.13 1.31
N ILE A 88 32.64 -49.27 0.85
CA ILE A 88 32.74 -48.64 -0.48
C ILE A 88 33.75 -47.49 -0.45
N ARG A 89 33.84 -46.78 0.68
CA ARG A 89 34.81 -45.69 0.87
C ARG A 89 36.26 -46.18 0.81
N GLU A 90 36.54 -47.36 1.36
CA GLU A 90 37.88 -47.97 1.36
C GLU A 90 38.27 -48.56 -0.01
N LEU A 91 37.28 -48.93 -0.83
CA LEU A 91 37.50 -49.53 -2.16
C LEU A 91 37.64 -48.51 -3.29
N VAL A 92 37.06 -47.31 -3.14
CA VAL A 92 36.99 -46.29 -4.19
C VAL A 92 37.66 -44.99 -3.72
N PRO A 93 38.84 -44.62 -4.25
CA PRO A 93 39.59 -43.45 -3.80
C PRO A 93 38.85 -42.11 -4.01
N GLU A 94 37.98 -42.00 -5.01
CA GLU A 94 37.16 -40.82 -5.29
C GLU A 94 36.00 -40.61 -4.29
N SER A 95 35.74 -41.60 -3.43
CA SER A 95 34.65 -41.56 -2.45
C SER A 95 34.79 -40.40 -1.44
N GLN A 96 36.03 -39.98 -1.14
CA GLN A 96 36.31 -38.85 -0.26
C GLN A 96 35.84 -37.53 -0.89
N ALA A 97 36.10 -37.33 -2.19
CA ALA A 97 35.66 -36.14 -2.91
C ALA A 97 34.12 -36.03 -2.95
N TYR A 98 33.41 -37.16 -3.07
CA TYR A 98 31.95 -37.19 -2.97
C TYR A 98 31.45 -36.78 -1.56
N MET A 99 32.10 -37.28 -0.51
CA MET A 99 31.75 -36.90 0.88
C MET A 99 32.02 -35.41 1.16
N ASP A 100 33.11 -34.87 0.62
CA ASP A 100 33.44 -33.45 0.72
C ASP A 100 32.42 -32.58 -0.04
N LEU A 101 31.99 -33.01 -1.23
CA LEU A 101 30.89 -32.37 -1.96
C LEU A 101 29.57 -32.40 -1.18
N LEU A 102 29.25 -33.51 -0.50
CA LEU A 102 28.07 -33.61 0.35
C LEU A 102 28.16 -32.68 1.57
N ALA A 103 29.34 -32.57 2.19
CA ALA A 103 29.58 -31.64 3.29
C ALA A 103 29.46 -30.19 2.82
N PHE A 104 29.98 -29.88 1.63
CA PHE A 104 29.85 -28.58 1.00
C PHE A 104 28.39 -28.25 0.66
N GLU A 105 27.63 -29.18 0.08
CA GLU A 105 26.18 -29.06 -0.18
C GLU A 105 25.44 -28.65 1.10
N ARG A 106 25.68 -29.35 2.22
CA ARG A 106 25.06 -29.04 3.51
C ARG A 106 25.40 -27.62 4.00
N LYS A 107 26.67 -27.21 3.88
CA LYS A 107 27.11 -25.88 4.32
C LYS A 107 26.51 -24.77 3.45
N LEU A 108 26.41 -25.04 2.14
CA LEU A 108 25.77 -24.15 1.17
C LEU A 108 24.27 -24.01 1.47
N ASP A 109 23.56 -25.12 1.66
CA ASP A 109 22.13 -25.13 2.00
C ASP A 109 21.84 -24.38 3.31
N GLN A 110 22.66 -24.59 4.34
CA GLN A 110 22.56 -23.84 5.60
C GLN A 110 22.76 -22.34 5.38
N THR A 111 23.72 -21.95 4.54
CA THR A 111 24.00 -20.55 4.23
C THR A 111 22.85 -19.92 3.45
N ILE A 112 22.30 -20.63 2.45
CA ILE A 112 21.13 -20.17 1.69
C ILE A 112 19.93 -20.00 2.61
N MET A 113 19.64 -20.99 3.46
CA MET A 113 18.49 -20.92 4.36
C MET A 113 18.63 -19.76 5.35
N ARG A 114 19.82 -19.56 5.93
CA ARG A 114 20.10 -18.41 6.80
C ARG A 114 19.91 -17.09 6.06
N LYS A 115 20.53 -16.93 4.89
CA LYS A 115 20.40 -15.71 4.07
C LYS A 115 18.96 -15.44 3.64
N ARG A 116 18.18 -16.48 3.36
CA ARG A 116 16.76 -16.35 3.05
C ARG A 116 15.99 -15.78 4.24
N VAL A 117 16.25 -16.26 5.45
CA VAL A 117 15.63 -15.73 6.68
C VAL A 117 16.08 -14.30 6.95
N ASP A 118 17.38 -14.01 6.84
CA ASP A 118 17.93 -12.65 7.01
C ASP A 118 17.27 -11.66 6.04
N ILE A 119 17.12 -12.04 4.76
CA ILE A 119 16.44 -11.23 3.74
C ILE A 119 14.97 -11.05 4.10
N GLN A 120 14.26 -12.12 4.49
CA GLN A 120 12.87 -12.04 4.92
C GLN A 120 12.68 -11.12 6.13
N GLU A 121 13.65 -11.07 7.05
CA GLU A 121 13.63 -10.17 8.19
C GLU A 121 13.95 -8.73 7.79
N ALA A 122 14.98 -8.52 6.97
CA ALA A 122 15.35 -7.20 6.47
C ALA A 122 14.21 -6.56 5.64
N LEU A 123 13.51 -7.35 4.83
CA LEU A 123 12.35 -6.89 4.06
C LEU A 123 11.19 -6.41 4.95
N LYS A 124 11.11 -6.84 6.22
CA LYS A 124 10.13 -6.30 7.18
C LYS A 124 10.48 -4.88 7.64
N ARG A 125 11.70 -4.41 7.40
CA ARG A 125 12.17 -3.07 7.78
C ARG A 125 12.67 -2.30 6.55
N PRO A 126 11.79 -1.94 5.61
CA PRO A 126 12.19 -1.24 4.40
C PRO A 126 12.88 0.08 4.74
N MET A 127 14.03 0.33 4.11
CA MET A 127 14.78 1.58 4.25
C MET A 127 13.91 2.77 3.84
N LYS A 128 13.74 3.74 4.73
CA LYS A 128 12.90 4.92 4.48
C LYS A 128 13.75 6.03 3.86
N GLN A 129 13.28 6.61 2.77
CA GLN A 129 13.86 7.81 2.18
C GLN A 129 13.11 9.05 2.68
N LYS A 130 13.82 10.02 3.24
CA LYS A 130 13.26 11.33 3.58
C LYS A 130 13.19 12.20 2.32
N ARG A 131 12.03 12.82 2.08
CA ARG A 131 11.80 13.75 0.98
C ARG A 131 10.99 14.95 1.48
N LYS A 132 11.03 16.07 0.75
CA LYS A 132 10.31 17.30 1.10
C LYS A 132 9.02 17.37 0.28
N LEU A 133 7.88 17.41 0.96
CA LEU A 133 6.58 17.71 0.36
C LEU A 133 6.31 19.21 0.53
N ARG A 134 6.05 19.93 -0.56
CA ARG A 134 5.67 21.35 -0.52
C ARG A 134 4.16 21.47 -0.64
N LEU A 135 3.56 22.26 0.24
CA LEU A 135 2.13 22.54 0.25
C LEU A 135 1.86 23.95 -0.31
N TYR A 136 0.78 24.08 -1.06
CA TYR A 136 0.25 25.35 -1.54
C TYR A 136 -1.17 25.49 -1.02
N ILE A 137 -1.44 26.58 -0.31
CA ILE A 137 -2.76 26.91 0.22
C ILE A 137 -3.13 28.25 -0.40
N SER A 138 -4.21 28.27 -1.17
CA SER A 138 -4.68 29.47 -1.85
C SER A 138 -6.16 29.70 -1.61
N ASN A 139 -6.55 30.97 -1.54
CA ASN A 139 -7.93 31.40 -1.44
C ASN A 139 -8.26 32.28 -2.64
N THR A 140 -9.38 31.98 -3.32
CA THR A 140 -9.92 32.78 -4.41
C THR A 140 -11.31 33.25 -4.04
N PHE A 141 -11.55 34.56 -4.07
CA PHE A 141 -12.86 35.15 -3.83
C PHE A 141 -13.54 35.50 -5.16
N ASN A 142 -14.81 35.11 -5.30
CA ASN A 142 -15.66 35.39 -6.44
C ASN A 142 -16.81 36.31 -5.97
N PRO A 143 -16.80 37.59 -6.37
CA PRO A 143 -17.84 38.54 -5.96
C PRO A 143 -19.19 38.22 -6.61
N ALA A 144 -20.27 38.67 -5.95
CA ALA A 144 -21.62 38.63 -6.52
C ALA A 144 -21.70 39.53 -7.76
N LYS A 145 -22.24 39.01 -8.87
CA LYS A 145 -22.58 39.82 -10.05
C LYS A 145 -23.97 40.43 -9.88
N SER A 146 -24.08 41.74 -10.13
CA SER A 146 -25.34 42.50 -10.07
C SER A 146 -26.20 42.39 -11.34
N ASP A 147 -25.62 42.00 -12.47
CA ASP A 147 -26.22 42.24 -13.80
C ASP A 147 -26.74 40.94 -14.46
N ALA A 148 -27.53 40.14 -13.74
CA ALA A 148 -28.27 39.04 -14.36
C ALA A 148 -29.72 39.47 -14.57
N ASP A 149 -30.02 40.00 -15.76
CA ASP A 149 -31.37 40.33 -16.25
C ASP A 149 -32.31 39.10 -16.38
N ASP A 150 -31.88 37.91 -15.95
CA ASP A 150 -32.71 36.70 -15.88
C ASP A 150 -32.46 35.94 -14.56
N SER A 151 -33.29 36.24 -13.56
CA SER A 151 -33.84 35.34 -12.52
C SER A 151 -32.96 34.56 -11.51
N ASP A 152 -31.65 34.76 -11.36
CA ASP A 152 -30.96 34.31 -10.13
C ASP A 152 -29.68 35.11 -9.88
N GLY A 153 -29.71 36.04 -8.91
CA GLY A 153 -28.55 36.83 -8.53
C GLY A 153 -27.43 35.92 -7.99
N SER A 154 -26.24 35.99 -8.58
CA SER A 154 -25.12 35.15 -8.12
C SER A 154 -24.65 35.58 -6.73
N ILE A 155 -24.64 34.66 -5.77
CA ILE A 155 -24.16 34.91 -4.40
C ILE A 155 -22.63 34.95 -4.39
N ALA A 156 -22.04 35.90 -3.65
CA ALA A 156 -20.60 35.96 -3.43
C ALA A 156 -20.10 34.64 -2.80
N SER A 157 -18.94 34.16 -3.25
CA SER A 157 -18.39 32.89 -2.77
C SER A 157 -16.87 32.92 -2.72
N TRP A 158 -16.31 32.11 -1.84
CA TRP A 158 -14.88 31.89 -1.77
C TRP A 158 -14.55 30.42 -2.04
N GLU A 159 -13.31 30.20 -2.45
CA GLU A 159 -12.78 28.90 -2.78
C GLU A 159 -11.39 28.73 -2.18
N LEU A 160 -11.25 27.77 -1.27
CA LEU A 160 -9.99 27.36 -0.67
C LEU A 160 -9.45 26.14 -1.40
N ARG A 161 -8.21 26.23 -1.88
CA ARG A 161 -7.46 25.10 -2.46
C ARG A 161 -6.29 24.73 -1.58
N VAL A 162 -6.15 23.44 -1.31
CA VAL A 162 -5.02 22.83 -0.60
C VAL A 162 -4.39 21.81 -1.53
N GLU A 163 -3.23 22.14 -2.07
CA GLU A 163 -2.48 21.32 -3.03
C GLU A 163 -1.11 20.95 -2.46
N GLY A 164 -0.49 19.90 -3.00
CA GLY A 164 0.87 19.59 -2.64
C GLY A 164 1.66 18.88 -3.72
N LYS A 165 2.98 19.06 -3.68
CA LYS A 165 3.91 18.47 -4.65
C LYS A 165 5.18 18.03 -3.96
N LEU A 166 5.62 16.82 -4.27
CA LEU A 166 6.91 16.31 -3.82
C LEU A 166 8.04 17.05 -4.54
N LEU A 167 8.97 17.61 -3.79
CA LEU A 167 10.19 18.19 -4.33
C LEU A 167 11.18 17.07 -4.71
N ASP A 168 11.99 17.32 -5.73
CA ASP A 168 13.05 16.42 -6.20
C ASP A 168 12.55 14.99 -6.53
N ASP A 169 11.36 14.88 -7.13
CA ASP A 169 10.82 13.58 -7.54
C ASP A 169 11.49 13.07 -8.82
N LEU A 170 12.58 12.32 -8.64
CA LEU A 170 13.28 11.62 -9.72
C LEU A 170 12.56 10.33 -10.17
N SER A 171 11.41 9.99 -9.57
CA SER A 171 10.70 8.77 -9.91
C SER A 171 9.83 8.95 -11.15
N LYS A 172 9.74 7.89 -11.98
CA LYS A 172 8.84 7.86 -13.14
C LYS A 172 7.36 7.82 -12.74
N GLN A 173 7.06 7.43 -11.49
CA GLN A 173 5.71 7.35 -10.95
C GLN A 173 5.49 8.47 -9.92
N LYS A 174 4.97 9.60 -10.39
CA LYS A 174 4.61 10.72 -9.52
C LYS A 174 3.58 10.26 -8.49
N ARG A 175 3.96 10.33 -7.22
CA ARG A 175 3.03 10.10 -6.11
C ARG A 175 2.11 11.31 -5.94
N LYS A 176 0.83 11.04 -5.79
CA LYS A 176 -0.20 12.06 -5.57
C LYS A 176 -0.08 12.71 -4.19
N PHE A 177 -0.46 13.97 -4.08
CA PHE A 177 -0.48 14.71 -2.80
C PHE A 177 -1.24 13.98 -1.70
N SER A 178 -2.47 13.54 -1.97
CA SER A 178 -3.30 12.87 -0.97
C SER A 178 -2.63 11.59 -0.45
N SER A 179 -1.78 10.93 -1.26
CA SER A 179 -1.09 9.66 -0.96
C SER A 179 -0.20 9.66 0.28
N PHE A 180 0.09 10.84 0.83
CA PHE A 180 0.92 11.01 2.02
C PHE A 180 0.11 11.19 3.32
N PHE A 181 -1.21 11.37 3.21
CA PHE A 181 -2.08 11.70 4.34
C PHE A 181 -3.10 10.61 4.59
N LYS A 182 -3.30 10.28 5.87
CA LYS A 182 -4.38 9.42 6.35
C LYS A 182 -5.70 10.18 6.38
N SER A 183 -5.66 11.45 6.78
CA SER A 183 -6.83 12.32 6.78
C SER A 183 -6.44 13.79 6.68
N LEU A 184 -7.39 14.60 6.25
CA LEU A 184 -7.33 16.05 6.18
C LEU A 184 -8.64 16.59 6.75
N VAL A 185 -8.56 17.56 7.64
CA VAL A 185 -9.72 18.26 8.20
C VAL A 185 -9.55 19.76 8.00
N ILE A 186 -10.60 20.41 7.52
CA ILE A 186 -10.71 21.86 7.38
C ILE A 186 -11.82 22.31 8.32
N GLU A 187 -11.44 23.00 9.38
CA GLU A 187 -12.35 23.57 10.35
C GLU A 187 -12.52 25.07 10.06
N LEU A 188 -13.75 25.48 9.81
CA LEU A 188 -14.19 26.85 9.60
C LEU A 188 -14.83 27.38 10.88
N ASP A 189 -15.14 28.68 10.90
CA ASP A 189 -15.83 29.30 12.02
C ASP A 189 -17.23 28.69 12.22
N LYS A 190 -17.44 28.09 13.39
CA LYS A 190 -18.67 27.39 13.76
C LYS A 190 -19.86 28.34 13.90
N ASP A 191 -19.63 29.58 14.33
CA ASP A 191 -20.70 30.55 14.52
C ASP A 191 -21.24 31.05 13.18
N LEU A 192 -20.39 31.09 12.16
CA LEU A 192 -20.76 31.53 10.81
C LEU A 192 -21.41 30.42 9.97
N TYR A 193 -20.89 29.18 10.04
CA TYR A 193 -21.35 28.07 9.20
C TYR A 193 -22.27 27.08 9.92
N GLY A 194 -22.45 27.22 11.22
CA GLY A 194 -23.23 26.32 12.05
C GLY A 194 -22.54 24.96 12.29
N PRO A 195 -23.13 24.12 13.14
CA PRO A 195 -22.51 22.86 13.58
C PRO A 195 -22.28 21.85 12.45
N ASP A 196 -23.06 21.90 11.37
CA ASP A 196 -23.01 20.86 10.33
C ASP A 196 -22.14 21.23 9.12
N ASN A 197 -21.91 22.52 8.86
CA ASN A 197 -21.18 22.96 7.65
C ASN A 197 -19.78 23.54 7.94
N HIS A 198 -19.45 23.80 9.20
CA HIS A 198 -18.14 24.35 9.58
C HIS A 198 -16.99 23.35 9.42
N LEU A 199 -17.28 22.05 9.28
CA LEU A 199 -16.25 21.02 9.20
C LEU A 199 -16.26 20.33 7.84
N VAL A 200 -15.08 20.23 7.21
CA VAL A 200 -14.88 19.41 6.01
C VAL A 200 -13.81 18.39 6.31
N GLU A 201 -14.20 17.12 6.31
CA GLU A 201 -13.31 16.00 6.61
C GLU A 201 -13.10 15.10 5.40
N TRP A 202 -11.84 14.74 5.17
CA TRP A 202 -11.46 13.72 4.22
C TRP A 202 -10.66 12.63 4.94
N HIS A 203 -11.08 11.39 4.76
CA HIS A 203 -10.43 10.22 5.34
C HIS A 203 -10.02 9.25 4.21
N ARG A 204 -8.76 8.85 4.20
CA ARG A 204 -8.25 7.83 3.29
C ARG A 204 -8.87 6.47 3.63
N THR A 205 -9.46 5.84 2.64
CA THR A 205 -9.91 4.44 2.65
C THR A 205 -9.13 3.63 1.60
N PRO A 206 -9.13 2.28 1.67
CA PRO A 206 -8.43 1.44 0.69
C PRO A 206 -8.89 1.64 -0.77
N THR A 207 -10.11 2.17 -0.98
CA THR A 207 -10.69 2.43 -2.30
C THR A 207 -10.62 3.90 -2.71
N THR A 208 -10.02 4.77 -1.88
CA THR A 208 -9.94 6.21 -2.16
C THR A 208 -9.10 6.47 -3.40
N GLN A 209 -9.64 7.23 -4.34
CA GLN A 209 -8.89 7.74 -5.48
C GLN A 209 -7.97 8.87 -5.03
N GLU A 210 -6.69 8.75 -5.32
CA GLU A 210 -5.69 9.73 -4.93
C GLU A 210 -5.74 10.99 -5.83
N THR A 211 -5.63 12.17 -5.21
CA THR A 211 -5.68 13.49 -5.84
C THR A 211 -4.45 14.34 -5.48
N ASP A 212 -4.15 15.35 -6.30
CA ASP A 212 -3.07 16.32 -6.05
C ASP A 212 -3.52 17.55 -5.23
N GLY A 213 -4.83 17.69 -5.00
CA GLY A 213 -5.38 18.79 -4.21
C GLY A 213 -6.82 18.56 -3.77
N PHE A 214 -7.21 19.35 -2.77
CA PHE A 214 -8.57 19.46 -2.26
C PHE A 214 -9.08 20.88 -2.48
N GLN A 215 -10.34 21.01 -2.86
CA GLN A 215 -11.00 22.27 -3.13
C GLN A 215 -12.30 22.34 -2.33
N VAL A 216 -12.46 23.42 -1.55
CA VAL A 216 -13.69 23.70 -0.80
C VAL A 216 -14.22 25.05 -1.24
N LYS A 217 -15.48 25.08 -1.67
CA LYS A 217 -16.18 26.29 -2.07
C LYS A 217 -17.37 26.52 -1.16
N ARG A 218 -17.53 27.74 -0.65
CA ARG A 218 -18.68 28.14 0.18
C ARG A 218 -19.15 29.54 -0.20
N PRO A 219 -20.45 29.83 -0.06
CA PRO A 219 -20.95 31.20 -0.16
C PRO A 219 -20.45 32.02 1.03
N GLY A 220 -20.36 33.33 0.82
CA GLY A 220 -19.96 34.30 1.83
C GLY A 220 -19.01 35.35 1.27
N ASP A 221 -19.17 36.56 1.79
CA ASP A 221 -18.38 37.76 1.51
C ASP A 221 -17.59 38.24 2.75
N VAL A 222 -17.75 37.54 3.88
CA VAL A 222 -17.06 37.83 5.14
C VAL A 222 -15.77 36.99 5.25
N SER A 223 -14.74 37.56 5.87
CA SER A 223 -13.50 36.85 6.18
C SER A 223 -13.76 35.74 7.21
N VAL A 224 -13.24 34.54 6.94
CA VAL A 224 -13.45 33.34 7.77
C VAL A 224 -12.12 32.82 8.26
N ARG A 225 -11.99 32.57 9.56
CA ARG A 225 -10.85 31.87 10.14
C ARG A 225 -10.96 30.37 9.82
N CYS A 226 -9.88 29.81 9.30
CA CYS A 226 -9.80 28.41 8.92
C CYS A 226 -8.61 27.73 9.61
N THR A 227 -8.85 26.54 10.16
CA THR A 227 -7.82 25.67 10.74
C THR A 227 -7.69 24.41 9.88
N LEU A 228 -6.48 24.16 9.39
CA LEU A 228 -6.16 23.00 8.55
C LEU A 228 -5.41 21.95 9.38
N LEU A 229 -5.99 20.76 9.53
CA LEU A 229 -5.36 19.62 10.19
C LEU A 229 -5.01 18.56 9.16
N LEU A 230 -3.71 18.31 9.00
CA LEU A 230 -3.16 17.36 8.02
C LEU A 230 -2.52 16.18 8.77
N MET A 231 -3.13 14.99 8.69
CA MET A 231 -2.62 13.80 9.36
C MET A 231 -1.84 12.93 8.38
N LEU A 232 -0.53 12.82 8.56
CA LEU A 232 0.34 11.99 7.72
C LEU A 232 0.05 10.49 7.91
N ASP A 233 0.10 9.72 6.82
CA ASP A 233 -0.02 8.26 6.84
C ASP A 233 1.35 7.60 7.08
N TYR A 234 1.79 7.61 8.34
CA TYR A 234 3.01 6.91 8.73
C TYR A 234 2.80 5.40 8.75
N GLN A 235 3.65 4.68 8.02
CA GLN A 235 3.67 3.21 8.00
C GLN A 235 5.05 2.68 8.41
N PRO A 236 5.22 2.17 9.64
CA PRO A 236 4.21 2.01 10.70
C PRO A 236 3.83 3.35 11.37
N PRO A 237 2.69 3.40 12.11
CA PRO A 237 2.24 4.60 12.80
C PRO A 237 3.29 5.18 13.75
N GLN A 238 3.42 6.51 13.72
CA GLN A 238 4.28 7.28 14.61
C GLN A 238 3.46 8.15 15.54
N PHE A 239 3.97 8.34 16.75
CA PHE A 239 3.32 9.07 17.83
C PHE A 239 4.22 10.20 18.28
N LYS A 240 3.63 11.38 18.47
CA LYS A 240 4.28 12.50 19.13
C LYS A 240 4.19 12.27 20.64
N LEU A 241 5.32 12.28 21.33
CA LEU A 241 5.36 12.09 22.78
C LEU A 241 4.98 13.38 23.52
N ASP A 242 4.47 13.22 24.74
CA ASP A 242 4.35 14.33 25.69
C ASP A 242 5.71 15.03 25.85
N PRO A 243 5.78 16.37 25.93
CA PRO A 243 7.06 17.08 26.01
C PRO A 243 8.00 16.61 27.14
N ARG A 244 7.46 16.16 28.28
CA ARG A 244 8.28 15.67 29.41
C ARG A 244 8.86 14.31 29.08
N LEU A 245 8.04 13.38 28.58
CA LEU A 245 8.50 12.07 28.13
C LEU A 245 9.47 12.18 26.95
N ALA A 246 9.22 13.10 26.03
CA ALA A 246 10.06 13.35 24.87
C ALA A 246 11.47 13.79 25.29
N ARG A 247 11.56 14.67 26.29
CA ARG A 247 12.82 15.13 26.86
C ARG A 247 13.54 14.00 27.60
N LEU A 248 12.79 13.19 28.36
CA LEU A 248 13.34 12.06 29.12
C LEU A 248 13.97 11.00 28.21
N LEU A 249 13.26 10.65 27.12
CA LEU A 249 13.72 9.61 26.19
C LEU A 249 14.60 10.14 25.05
N GLY A 250 14.70 11.46 24.90
CA GLY A 250 15.39 12.10 23.76
C GLY A 250 14.68 11.87 22.42
N ILE A 251 13.35 11.66 22.44
CA ILE A 251 12.55 11.28 21.27
C ILE A 251 11.33 12.19 21.18
N HIS A 252 11.19 12.93 20.07
CA HIS A 252 9.99 13.76 19.86
C HIS A 252 8.83 12.98 19.23
N THR A 253 9.09 12.28 18.13
CA THR A 253 8.10 11.51 17.37
C THR A 253 8.73 10.21 16.88
N GLN A 254 8.13 9.07 17.22
CA GLN A 254 8.63 7.74 16.84
C GLN A 254 7.52 6.69 16.78
N THR A 255 7.87 5.51 16.27
CA THR A 255 6.98 4.33 16.33
C THR A 255 6.83 3.83 17.76
N ARG A 256 5.69 3.21 18.10
CA ARG A 256 5.45 2.62 19.44
C ARG A 256 6.57 1.67 19.88
N SER A 257 7.06 0.82 18.96
CA SER A 257 8.15 -0.12 19.26
C SER A 257 9.44 0.62 19.63
N ALA A 258 9.83 1.64 18.86
CA ALA A 258 11.02 2.44 19.16
C ALA A 258 10.89 3.23 20.48
N ILE A 259 9.69 3.75 20.77
CA ILE A 259 9.40 4.43 22.04
C ILE A 259 9.57 3.47 23.22
N ILE A 260 8.97 2.28 23.14
CA ILE A 260 9.07 1.26 24.20
C ILE A 260 10.53 0.82 24.38
N GLN A 261 11.29 0.64 23.30
CA GLN A 261 12.71 0.31 23.38
C GLN A 261 13.53 1.40 24.07
N ALA A 262 13.28 2.67 23.75
CA ALA A 262 13.95 3.79 24.40
C ALA A 262 13.58 3.90 25.87
N LEU A 263 12.32 3.70 26.22
CA LEU A 263 11.86 3.63 27.60
C LEU A 263 12.55 2.49 28.36
N TRP A 264 12.62 1.31 27.75
CA TRP A 264 13.30 0.16 28.34
C TRP A 264 14.80 0.41 28.52
N GLN A 265 15.44 1.08 27.57
CA GLN A 265 16.83 1.50 27.69
C GLN A 265 17.01 2.46 28.87
N TYR A 266 16.12 3.43 29.02
CA TYR A 266 16.13 4.35 30.17
C TYR A 266 16.03 3.60 31.51
N ILE A 267 15.07 2.67 31.61
CA ILE A 267 14.87 1.82 32.81
C ILE A 267 16.15 1.05 33.14
N LYS A 268 16.79 0.42 32.16
CA LYS A 268 18.03 -0.35 32.39
C LYS A 268 19.19 0.52 32.79
N THR A 269 19.40 1.63 32.09
CA THR A 269 20.52 2.55 32.36
C THR A 269 20.43 3.11 33.78
N ASN A 270 19.22 3.41 34.26
CA ASN A 270 18.99 3.94 35.59
C ASN A 270 18.69 2.86 36.65
N LYS A 271 18.76 1.57 36.29
CA LYS A 271 18.50 0.42 37.17
C LYS A 271 17.16 0.50 37.91
N LEU A 272 16.12 0.90 37.18
CA LEU A 272 14.78 1.14 37.75
C LEU A 272 13.92 -0.11 37.85
N GLN A 273 14.33 -1.24 37.29
CA GLN A 273 13.61 -2.49 37.46
C GLN A 273 13.86 -3.05 38.87
N ASP A 274 12.80 -3.49 39.55
CA ASP A 274 12.94 -4.00 40.91
C ASP A 274 13.84 -5.26 40.96
N SER A 275 14.60 -5.39 42.05
CA SER A 275 15.55 -6.49 42.20
C SER A 275 14.86 -7.83 42.44
N HIS A 276 13.74 -7.82 43.16
CA HIS A 276 12.99 -9.00 43.59
C HIS A 276 11.83 -9.29 42.63
N ASP A 277 11.10 -8.25 42.20
CA ASP A 277 9.99 -8.39 41.25
C ASP A 277 10.35 -7.80 39.87
N LYS A 278 10.68 -8.67 38.91
CA LYS A 278 11.07 -8.23 37.56
C LYS A 278 9.91 -7.65 36.75
N GLU A 279 8.66 -7.79 37.19
CA GLU A 279 7.52 -7.17 36.52
C GLU A 279 7.30 -5.71 36.97
N TYR A 280 7.94 -5.30 38.08
CA TYR A 280 7.78 -3.98 38.65
C TYR A 280 8.92 -3.00 38.28
N ILE A 281 8.54 -1.76 37.96
CA ILE A 281 9.46 -0.66 37.64
C ILE A 281 9.33 0.44 38.70
N ASN A 282 10.41 0.69 39.42
CA ASN A 282 10.55 1.76 40.39
C ASN A 282 10.78 3.10 39.66
N CYS A 283 9.71 3.84 39.40
CA CYS A 283 9.77 5.14 38.73
C CYS A 283 10.62 6.13 39.55
N ASP A 284 11.67 6.68 38.95
CA ASP A 284 12.47 7.74 39.58
C ASP A 284 11.72 9.09 39.56
N LYS A 285 12.34 10.11 40.17
CA LYS A 285 11.76 11.46 40.28
C LYS A 285 11.38 12.10 38.93
N TYR A 286 12.05 11.72 37.83
CA TYR A 286 11.78 12.29 36.50
C TYR A 286 10.69 11.50 35.80
N PHE A 287 10.62 10.20 36.04
CA PHE A 287 9.62 9.33 35.44
C PHE A 287 8.27 9.42 36.15
N GLN A 288 8.24 9.63 37.48
CA GLN A 288 7.02 9.97 38.24
C GLN A 288 6.37 11.28 37.80
N GLN A 289 7.16 12.14 37.18
CA GLN A 289 6.75 13.43 36.68
C GLN A 289 6.05 13.33 35.32
N VAL A 290 6.29 12.28 34.54
CA VAL A 290 5.63 12.06 33.25
C VAL A 290 4.24 11.49 33.49
#